data_AF-A0A970IMR4-F1
#
_entry.id   AF-A0A970IMR4-F1
#
_cell.length_a   1.000
_cell.length_b   1.000
_cell.length_c   1.000
_cell.angle_alpha   90.00
_cell.angle_beta   90.00
_cell.angle_gamma   90.00
#
_symmetry.space_group_name_H-M   'P 1'
#
loop_
_entity.id
_entity.type
_entity.pdbx_description
1 polymer ?
#
loop_
_entity_poly.entity_id
_entity_poly.type
_entity_poly.pdbx_seq_one_letter_code
_entity_poly.pdbx_strand_id
1 'polypeptide(L)'
;MSLLKNLGNKAMSTAKVVGSKSQEMVEVGKLKIQINQLESDITKSKTEIGEIVYNSHANEQVLDEEQVVTLCNNIDAKYSEIEQLKERIQDVKGN
;
A
#
# COMPACT_ATOMS: atom_id res chain seq x y z
N MET A 1 -0.43 -51.11 8.25
CA MET A 1 0.11 -50.07 7.34
C MET A 1 -0.64 -48.72 7.40
N SER A 2 -1.41 -48.39 8.44
CA SER A 2 -2.20 -47.14 8.50
C SER A 2 -1.52 -45.96 9.22
N LEU A 3 -0.61 -46.24 10.18
CA LEU A 3 -0.01 -45.21 11.03
C LEU A 3 1.04 -44.34 10.30
N LEU A 4 1.90 -44.94 9.45
CA LEU A 4 2.86 -44.21 8.63
C LEU A 4 2.18 -43.34 7.56
N LYS A 5 1.07 -43.82 6.98
CA LYS A 5 0.29 -43.10 5.96
C LYS A 5 -0.43 -41.87 6.57
N ASN A 6 -0.96 -42.01 7.78
CA ASN A 6 -1.60 -40.90 8.48
C ASN A 6 -0.60 -39.86 9.01
N LEU A 7 0.58 -40.29 9.49
CA LEU A 7 1.66 -39.36 9.87
C LEU A 7 2.23 -38.63 8.65
N GLY A 8 2.47 -39.34 7.53
CA GLY A 8 2.94 -38.75 6.28
C GLY A 8 1.96 -37.72 5.72
N ASN A 9 0.65 -38.04 5.71
CA ASN A 9 -0.38 -37.11 5.27
C ASN A 9 -0.50 -35.87 6.18
N LYS A 10 -0.41 -36.03 7.51
CA LYS A 10 -0.42 -34.91 8.46
C LYS A 10 0.83 -34.03 8.37
N ALA A 11 2.00 -34.62 8.18
CA ALA A 11 3.24 -33.87 7.98
C ALA A 11 3.20 -33.08 6.67
N MET A 12 2.72 -33.69 5.59
CA MET A 12 2.57 -33.04 4.29
C MET A 12 1.54 -31.91 4.30
N SER A 13 0.40 -32.10 4.99
CA SER A 13 -0.60 -31.03 5.17
C SER A 13 -0.06 -29.89 6.03
N THR A 14 0.69 -30.20 7.09
CA THR A 14 1.27 -29.18 7.99
C THR A 14 2.36 -28.38 7.29
N ALA A 15 3.26 -29.04 6.55
CA ALA A 15 4.28 -28.35 5.75
C ALA A 15 3.67 -27.44 4.68
N LYS A 16 2.58 -27.87 4.02
CA LYS A 16 1.87 -27.08 3.01
C LYS A 16 1.21 -25.82 3.61
N VAL A 17 0.58 -25.95 4.78
CA VAL A 17 -0.07 -24.83 5.50
C VAL A 17 0.94 -23.83 6.05
N VAL A 18 2.08 -24.29 6.57
CA VAL A 18 3.15 -23.40 7.04
C VAL A 18 3.81 -22.67 5.87
N GLY A 19 4.05 -23.37 4.76
CA GLY A 19 4.61 -22.78 3.53
C GLY A 19 3.71 -21.70 2.93
N SER A 20 2.39 -21.95 2.81
CA SER A 20 1.45 -20.96 2.26
C SER A 20 1.34 -19.72 3.15
N LYS A 21 1.30 -19.90 4.47
CA LYS A 21 1.21 -18.78 5.41
C LYS A 21 2.46 -17.89 5.41
N SER A 22 3.65 -18.48 5.24
CA SER A 22 4.89 -17.71 5.08
C SER A 22 4.90 -16.89 3.78
N GLN A 23 4.37 -17.44 2.68
CA GLN A 23 4.27 -16.72 1.41
C GLN A 23 3.28 -15.55 1.49
N GLU A 24 2.11 -15.76 2.10
CA GLU A 24 1.10 -14.72 2.35
C GLU A 24 1.67 -13.55 3.16
N MET A 25 2.44 -13.84 4.22
CA MET A 25 3.07 -12.79 5.04
C MET A 25 4.07 -11.94 4.27
N VAL A 26 4.85 -12.55 3.37
CA VAL A 26 5.82 -11.83 2.52
C VAL A 26 5.10 -10.93 1.52
N GLU A 27 4.03 -11.42 0.89
CA GLU A 27 3.23 -10.64 -0.05
C GLU A 27 2.55 -9.45 0.64
N VAL A 28 1.90 -9.67 1.79
CA VAL A 28 1.33 -8.59 2.60
C VAL A 28 2.39 -7.57 3.01
N GLY A 29 3.60 -8.03 3.37
CA GLY A 29 4.73 -7.15 3.70
C GLY A 29 5.09 -6.22 2.55
N LYS A 30 5.17 -6.74 1.31
CA LYS A 30 5.45 -5.94 0.11
C LYS A 30 4.35 -4.92 -0.16
N LEU A 31 3.08 -5.33 -0.09
CA LEU A 31 1.94 -4.44 -0.29
C LEU A 31 1.93 -3.31 0.74
N LYS A 32 2.26 -3.61 2.01
CA LYS A 32 2.40 -2.58 3.06
C LYS A 32 3.53 -1.59 2.78
N ILE A 33 4.67 -2.05 2.26
CA ILE A 33 5.78 -1.15 1.90
C ILE A 33 5.33 -0.19 0.79
N GLN A 34 4.61 -0.68 -0.22
CA GLN A 34 4.04 0.16 -1.29
C GLN A 34 3.07 1.20 -0.73
N ILE A 35 2.16 0.81 0.18
CA ILE A 35 1.25 1.75 0.85
C ILE A 35 2.04 2.85 1.58
N ASN A 36 3.05 2.49 2.38
CA ASN A 36 3.86 3.48 3.10
C ASN A 36 4.59 4.45 2.15
N GLN A 37 5.05 3.97 0.98
CA GLN A 37 5.68 4.81 -0.04
C GLN A 37 4.67 5.81 -0.61
N LEU A 38 3.48 5.34 -0.99
CA LEU A 38 2.40 6.20 -1.49
C LEU A 38 1.98 7.24 -0.43
N GLU A 39 1.87 6.86 0.84
CA GLU A 39 1.56 7.79 1.94
C GLU A 39 2.65 8.85 2.14
N SER A 40 3.92 8.47 2.01
CA SER A 40 5.05 9.41 2.06
C SER A 40 4.98 10.39 0.90
N ASP A 41 4.70 9.91 -0.31
CA ASP A 41 4.62 10.76 -1.50
C ASP A 41 3.39 11.68 -1.47
N ILE A 42 2.25 11.24 -0.94
CA ILE A 42 1.10 12.10 -0.66
C ILE A 42 1.50 13.22 0.31
N THR A 43 2.24 12.90 1.37
CA THR A 43 2.69 13.90 2.35
C THR A 43 3.59 14.94 1.69
N LYS A 44 4.53 14.53 0.83
CA LYS A 44 5.38 15.45 0.07
C LYS A 44 4.57 16.33 -0.86
N SER A 45 3.63 15.77 -1.63
CA SER A 45 2.78 16.56 -2.53
C SER A 45 1.92 17.59 -1.77
N LYS A 46 1.43 17.25 -0.57
CA LYS A 46 0.70 18.21 0.28
C LYS A 46 1.60 19.33 0.79
N THR A 47 2.84 19.00 1.18
CA THR A 47 3.83 20.01 1.57
C THR A 47 4.14 20.93 0.39
N GLU A 48 4.36 20.38 -0.80
CA GLU A 48 4.64 21.14 -2.03
C GLU A 48 3.49 22.10 -2.38
N ILE A 49 2.22 21.65 -2.27
CA ILE A 49 1.05 22.54 -2.41
C ILE A 49 1.13 23.69 -1.40
N GLY A 50 1.42 23.38 -0.13
CA GLY A 50 1.56 24.39 0.92
C GLY A 50 2.66 25.40 0.63
N GLU A 51 3.81 24.94 0.12
CA GLU A 51 4.92 25.79 -0.30
C GLU A 51 4.53 26.69 -1.48
N ILE A 52 3.85 26.15 -2.50
CA ILE A 52 3.36 26.93 -3.65
C ILE A 52 2.43 28.04 -3.17
N VAL A 53 1.42 27.68 -2.36
CA VAL A 53 0.43 28.65 -1.85
C VAL A 53 1.09 29.72 -0.97
N TYR A 54 1.98 29.32 -0.06
CA TYR A 54 2.68 30.26 0.82
C TYR A 54 3.61 31.18 0.04
N ASN A 55 4.38 30.66 -0.93
CA ASN A 55 5.27 31.46 -1.75
C ASN A 55 4.51 32.46 -2.61
N SER A 56 3.38 32.06 -3.21
CA SER A 56 2.51 33.00 -3.94
C SER A 56 2.01 34.12 -3.03
N HIS A 57 1.59 33.79 -1.80
CA HIS A 57 1.16 34.79 -0.83
C HIS A 57 2.31 35.73 -0.39
N ALA A 58 3.47 35.17 -0.02
CA ALA A 58 4.60 35.91 0.51
C ALA A 58 5.26 36.84 -0.52
N ASN A 59 5.21 36.48 -1.81
CA ASN A 59 5.79 37.27 -2.90
C ASN A 59 4.75 38.09 -3.68
N GLU A 60 3.50 38.16 -3.20
CA GLU A 60 2.38 38.83 -3.88
C GLU A 60 2.19 38.37 -5.35
N GLN A 61 2.52 37.10 -5.62
CA GLN A 61 2.40 36.48 -6.93
C GLN A 61 1.04 35.81 -7.10
N VAL A 62 0.58 35.74 -8.35
CA VAL A 62 -0.62 34.96 -8.70
C VAL A 62 -0.35 33.49 -8.39
N LEU A 63 -1.31 32.84 -7.74
CA LEU A 63 -1.24 31.42 -7.44
C LEU A 63 -1.28 30.61 -8.74
N ASP A 64 -0.38 29.64 -8.87
CA ASP A 64 -0.46 28.64 -9.95
C ASP A 64 -1.52 27.58 -9.58
N GLU A 65 -2.78 27.94 -9.82
CA GLU A 65 -3.92 27.08 -9.52
C GLU A 65 -3.87 25.76 -10.32
N GLU A 66 -3.35 25.77 -11.54
CA GLU A 66 -3.25 24.58 -12.39
C GLU A 66 -2.26 23.57 -11.81
N GLN A 67 -1.11 24.05 -11.33
CA GLN A 67 -0.12 23.23 -10.65
C GLN A 67 -0.70 22.60 -9.36
N VAL A 68 -1.39 23.40 -8.55
CA VAL A 68 -2.04 22.92 -7.31
C VAL A 68 -3.10 21.87 -7.61
N VAL A 69 -3.97 22.11 -8.60
CA VAL A 69 -5.02 21.16 -9.01
C VAL A 69 -4.40 19.86 -9.52
N THR A 70 -3.31 19.93 -10.28
CA THR A 70 -2.59 18.75 -10.77
C THR A 70 -2.03 17.92 -9.60
N LEU A 71 -1.44 18.57 -8.60
CA LEU A 71 -0.95 17.90 -7.39
C LEU A 71 -2.09 17.26 -6.58
N CYS A 72 -3.23 17.94 -6.46
CA CYS A 72 -4.43 17.38 -5.81
C CYS A 72 -4.95 16.13 -6.52
N ASN A 73 -5.11 16.18 -7.85
CA ASN A 73 -5.55 15.01 -8.64
C ASN A 73 -4.58 13.83 -8.48
N ASN A 74 -3.27 14.10 -8.43
CA ASN A 74 -2.26 13.07 -8.17
C ASN A 74 -2.34 12.49 -6.75
N ILE A 75 -2.73 13.29 -5.75
CA ILE A 75 -2.97 12.82 -4.38
C ILE A 75 -4.20 11.90 -4.35
N ASP A 76 -5.29 12.29 -5.00
CA ASP A 76 -6.53 11.51 -5.07
C ASP A 76 -6.31 10.16 -5.74
N ALA A 77 -5.56 10.13 -6.85
CA ALA A 77 -5.18 8.90 -7.53
C ALA A 77 -4.37 7.96 -6.61
N LYS A 78 -3.39 8.49 -5.86
CA LYS A 78 -2.61 7.70 -4.90
C LYS A 78 -3.46 7.17 -3.74
N TYR A 79 -4.44 7.95 -3.26
CA TYR A 79 -5.39 7.44 -2.26
C TYR A 79 -6.24 6.29 -2.79
N SER A 80 -6.70 6.40 -4.04
CA SER A 80 -7.43 5.29 -4.68
C SER A 80 -6.56 4.03 -4.81
N GLU A 81 -5.27 4.19 -5.16
CA GLU A 81 -4.33 3.07 -5.23
C GLU A 81 -4.09 2.44 -3.85
N ILE A 82 -3.95 3.26 -2.79
CA ILE A 82 -3.83 2.76 -1.41
C ILE A 82 -5.04 1.91 -1.02
N GLU A 83 -6.26 2.34 -1.34
CA GLU A 83 -7.46 1.56 -1.03
C GLU A 83 -7.48 0.22 -1.77
N GLN A 84 -7.12 0.19 -3.06
CA GLN A 84 -7.00 -1.06 -3.82
C GLN A 84 -5.93 -2.00 -3.22
N LEU A 85 -4.79 -1.47 -2.77
CA LEU A 85 -3.75 -2.26 -2.12
C LEU A 85 -4.22 -2.80 -0.76
N LYS A 86 -5.01 -2.04 -0.01
CA LYS A 86 -5.62 -2.49 1.27
C LYS A 86 -6.64 -3.60 1.05
N GLU A 87 -7.50 -3.48 0.05
CA GLU A 87 -8.43 -4.56 -0.35
C GLU A 87 -7.67 -5.83 -0.71
N ARG A 88 -6.61 -5.70 -1.52
CA ARG A 88 -5.76 -6.84 -1.89
C ARG A 88 -5.06 -7.50 -0.69
N ILE A 89 -4.70 -6.73 0.34
CA ILE A 89 -4.18 -7.28 1.59
C ILE A 89 -5.25 -8.09 2.33
N GLN A 90 -6.52 -7.67 2.31
CA GLN A 90 -7.62 -8.43 2.89
C GLN A 90 -7.85 -9.74 2.14
N ASP A 91 -7.85 -9.69 0.81
CA ASP A 91 -7.99 -10.89 -0.04
C ASP A 91 -6.87 -11.91 0.21
N VAL A 92 -5.61 -11.46 0.28
CA VAL A 92 -4.44 -12.32 0.50
C VAL A 92 -4.44 -12.95 1.89
N LYS A 93 -4.96 -12.24 2.91
CA LYS A 93 -5.07 -12.79 4.26
C LYS A 93 -6.17 -13.84 4.39
N GLY A 94 -7.04 -13.95 3.38
CA GLY A 94 -8.30 -14.68 3.46
C GLY A 94 -9.27 -13.96 4.40
N ASN A 95 -10.50 -13.73 3.95
CA ASN A 95 -11.60 -13.28 4.81
C ASN A 95 -11.61 -13.98 6.18
#